data_AF-A0A957WFF7-F1
#
_entry.id   AF-A0A957WFF7-F1
#
_cell.length_a   1.000
_cell.length_b   1.000
_cell.length_c   1.000
_cell.angle_alpha   90.00
_cell.angle_beta   90.00
_cell.angle_gamma   90.00
#
_symmetry.space_group_name_H-M   'P 1'
#
loop_
_entity.id
_entity.type
_entity.pdbx_description
1 polymer ?
#
loop_
_entity_poly.entity_id
_entity_poly.type
_entity_poly.pdbx_seq_one_letter_code
_entity_poly.pdbx_strand_id
1 'polypeptide(L)'
;MAITTEQTEIQLKITVPTALLKELEAIIPAEQRDQFFADLLERELRRRNFRRAWERAAGAWSDEAHPELTTAADIESYVRHLRDRNAARSWDEIIAESKDD
;
A
#
# COMPACT_ATOMS: atom_id res chain seq x y z
N MET A 1 -5.22 -6.37 -14.08
CA MET A 1 -6.39 -5.46 -14.20
C MET A 1 -5.87 -4.04 -14.09
N ALA A 2 -5.64 -3.41 -15.24
CA ALA A 2 -5.36 -1.99 -15.29
C ALA A 2 -6.69 -1.27 -15.01
N ILE A 3 -6.74 -0.52 -13.92
CA ILE A 3 -7.81 0.46 -13.74
C ILE A 3 -7.47 1.57 -14.72
N THR A 4 -7.98 1.46 -15.94
CA THR A 4 -8.10 2.60 -16.85
C THR A 4 -9.17 3.48 -16.25
N THR A 5 -8.79 4.28 -15.26
CA THR A 5 -9.67 5.29 -14.70
C THR A 5 -9.84 6.34 -15.78
N GLU A 6 -11.00 6.37 -16.43
CA GLU A 6 -11.45 7.56 -17.14
C GLU A 6 -11.31 8.74 -16.17
N GLN A 7 -10.42 9.66 -16.51
CA GLN A 7 -10.12 10.86 -15.75
C GLN A 7 -11.37 11.75 -15.72
N THR A 8 -12.26 11.50 -14.76
CA THR A 8 -13.29 12.46 -14.39
C THR A 8 -12.69 13.33 -13.29
N GLU A 9 -12.15 14.48 -13.67
CA GLU A 9 -11.74 15.50 -12.71
C GLU A 9 -12.99 16.07 -12.02
N ILE A 10 -13.13 15.79 -10.74
CA ILE A 10 -14.20 16.33 -9.90
C ILE A 10 -13.60 17.42 -9.02
N GLN A 11 -14.17 18.62 -9.05
CA GLN A 11 -13.73 19.71 -8.19
C GLN A 11 -14.17 19.48 -6.74
N LEU A 12 -13.20 19.52 -5.83
CA LEU A 12 -13.42 19.43 -4.39
C LEU A 12 -13.39 20.84 -3.76
N LYS A 13 -14.49 21.25 -3.12
CA LYS A 13 -14.53 22.49 -2.32
C LYS A 13 -14.04 22.21 -0.90
N ILE A 14 -12.97 22.89 -0.48
CA ILE A 14 -12.36 22.75 0.85
C ILE A 14 -12.31 24.13 1.53
N THR A 15 -12.62 24.18 2.82
CA THR A 15 -12.39 25.36 3.65
C THR A 15 -11.05 25.23 4.37
N VAL A 16 -10.15 26.20 4.19
CA VAL A 16 -8.84 26.24 4.84
C VAL A 16 -8.66 27.54 5.63
N PRO A 17 -7.90 27.53 6.74
CA PRO A 17 -7.57 28.76 7.46
C PRO A 17 -6.80 29.74 6.57
N THR A 18 -7.11 31.03 6.67
CA THR A 18 -6.46 32.08 5.86
C THR A 18 -4.94 32.12 6.05
N ALA A 19 -4.45 31.85 7.26
CA ALA A 19 -3.02 31.79 7.54
C ALA A 19 -2.33 30.69 6.73
N LEU A 20 -2.93 29.49 6.70
CA LEU A 20 -2.41 28.35 5.96
C LEU A 20 -2.43 28.59 4.45
N LEU A 21 -3.49 29.23 3.94
CA LEU A 21 -3.52 29.62 2.53
C LEU A 21 -2.37 30.57 2.21
N LYS A 22 -2.15 31.63 3.00
CA LYS A 22 -1.04 32.56 2.77
C LYS A 22 0.33 31.88 2.76
N GLU A 23 0.57 30.93 3.66
CA GLU A 23 1.80 30.14 3.68
C GLU A 23 1.96 29.31 2.40
N LEU A 24 0.88 28.65 1.95
CA LEU A 24 0.87 27.91 0.69
C LEU A 24 1.19 28.83 -0.49
N GLU A 25 0.59 30.02 -0.56
CA GLU A 25 0.79 30.97 -1.66
C GLU A 25 2.22 31.54 -1.71
N ALA A 26 2.89 31.62 -0.56
CA ALA A 26 4.28 32.09 -0.48
C ALA A 26 5.29 31.06 -1.00
N ILE A 27 4.93 29.77 -1.01
CA ILE A 27 5.83 28.67 -1.34
C ILE A 27 5.50 28.05 -2.70
N ILE A 28 4.21 27.95 -3.03
CA ILE A 28 3.70 27.20 -4.19
C ILE A 28 2.98 28.13 -5.17
N PRO A 29 3.50 28.26 -6.41
CA PRO A 29 2.84 28.99 -7.49
C PRO A 29 1.44 28.45 -7.79
N ALA A 30 0.54 29.31 -8.26
CA ALA A 30 -0.87 28.96 -8.48
C ALA A 30 -1.04 27.74 -9.41
N GLU A 31 -0.25 27.66 -10.47
CA GLU A 31 -0.28 26.60 -11.47
C GLU A 31 0.16 25.22 -10.95
N GLN A 32 0.81 25.16 -9.79
CA GLN A 32 1.27 23.90 -9.17
C GLN A 32 0.38 23.45 -8.00
N ARG A 33 -0.62 24.25 -7.59
CA ARG A 33 -1.42 23.97 -6.40
C ARG A 33 -2.27 22.71 -6.56
N ASP A 34 -2.90 22.53 -7.72
CA ASP A 34 -3.75 21.37 -7.96
C ASP A 34 -2.95 20.07 -7.91
N GLN A 35 -1.79 20.03 -8.56
CA GLN A 35 -0.87 18.89 -8.49
C GLN A 35 -0.37 18.66 -7.05
N PHE A 36 0.02 19.73 -6.34
CA PHE A 36 0.45 19.63 -4.95
C PHE A 36 -0.63 19.02 -4.05
N PHE A 37 -1.89 19.45 -4.21
CA PHE A 37 -3.00 18.89 -3.43
C PHE A 37 -3.31 17.45 -3.81
N ALA A 38 -3.24 17.09 -5.10
CA ALA A 38 -3.39 15.71 -5.55
C ALA A 38 -2.32 14.80 -4.91
N ASP A 39 -1.06 15.21 -4.97
CA ASP A 39 0.07 14.46 -4.40
C ASP A 39 -0.04 14.36 -2.86
N LEU A 40 -0.43 15.46 -2.21
CA LEU A 40 -0.66 15.48 -0.76
C LEU A 40 -1.77 14.52 -0.35
N LEU A 41 -2.89 14.53 -1.07
CA LEU A 41 -4.03 13.64 -0.82
C LEU A 41 -3.64 12.18 -1.04
N GLU A 42 -2.98 11.85 -2.15
CA GLU A 42 -2.52 10.49 -2.42
C GLU A 42 -1.60 10.00 -1.30
N ARG A 43 -0.59 10.79 -0.93
CA ARG A 43 0.37 10.45 0.11
C ARG A 43 -0.31 10.21 1.45
N GLU A 44 -1.22 11.09 1.85
CA GLU A 44 -1.90 10.98 3.15
C GLU A 44 -2.90 9.81 3.17
N LEU A 45 -3.61 9.55 2.07
CA LEU A 45 -4.48 8.39 1.94
C LEU A 45 -3.68 7.08 2.01
N ARG A 46 -2.56 7.00 1.27
CA ARG A 46 -1.66 5.84 1.32
C ARG A 46 -1.15 5.60 2.74
N ARG A 47 -0.72 6.65 3.44
CA ARG A 47 -0.26 6.56 4.82
C ARG A 47 -1.34 6.05 5.77
N ARG A 48 -2.57 6.54 5.65
CA ARG A 48 -3.70 6.10 6.50
C ARG A 48 -4.11 4.66 6.20
N ASN A 49 -4.16 4.28 4.93
CA ASN A 49 -4.45 2.90 4.54
C ASN A 49 -3.38 1.94 5.05
N PHE A 50 -2.11 2.31 4.92
CA PHE A 50 -1.00 1.53 5.47
C PHE A 50 -1.12 1.37 6.98
N ARG A 51 -1.40 2.46 7.72
CA ARG A 51 -1.61 2.38 9.17
C ARG A 51 -2.76 1.44 9.55
N ARG A 52 -3.88 1.50 8.85
CA ARG A 52 -5.02 0.59 9.07
C ARG A 52 -4.65 -0.86 8.81
N ALA A 53 -3.92 -1.12 7.72
CA ALA A 53 -3.44 -2.47 7.40
C ALA A 53 -2.47 -2.97 8.48
N TRP A 54 -1.55 -2.11 8.92
CA TRP A 54 -0.61 -2.41 10.00
C TRP A 54 -1.32 -2.73 11.32
N GLU A 55 -2.32 -1.94 11.71
CA GLU A 55 -3.12 -2.18 12.92
C GLU A 55 -3.86 -3.52 12.86
N ARG A 56 -4.36 -3.92 11.69
CA ARG A 56 -5.00 -5.24 11.50
C ARG A 56 -4.00 -6.39 11.49
N ALA A 57 -2.81 -6.15 10.95
CA ALA A 57 -1.74 -7.15 10.89
C ALA A 57 -0.96 -7.25 12.21
N ALA A 58 -1.21 -6.39 13.19
CA ALA A 58 -0.57 -6.45 14.49
C ALA A 58 -0.92 -7.79 15.17
N GLY A 59 0.10 -8.59 15.47
CA GLY A 59 -0.07 -9.93 16.03
C GLY A 59 -0.43 -11.01 14.99
N ALA A 60 -0.44 -10.69 13.69
CA ALA A 60 -0.58 -11.69 12.63
C ALA A 60 0.66 -12.59 12.51
N TRP A 61 1.78 -12.24 13.16
CA TRP A 61 2.98 -13.04 13.20
C TRP A 61 3.37 -13.32 14.65
N SER A 62 3.38 -14.59 15.04
CA SER A 62 3.99 -15.08 16.28
C SER A 62 4.66 -16.43 16.01
N ASP A 63 5.60 -16.82 16.87
CA ASP A 63 6.28 -18.11 16.75
C ASP A 63 5.30 -19.29 16.93
N GLU A 64 4.23 -19.12 17.72
CA GLU A 64 3.17 -20.12 17.86
C GLU A 64 2.30 -20.25 16.60
N ALA A 65 2.04 -19.13 15.90
CA ALA A 65 1.26 -19.13 14.68
C ALA A 65 2.07 -19.59 13.46
N HIS A 66 3.39 -19.34 13.47
CA HIS A 66 4.33 -19.65 12.39
C HIS A 66 5.59 -20.37 12.91
N PRO A 67 5.46 -21.59 13.45
CA PRO A 67 6.61 -22.36 13.94
C PRO A 67 7.64 -22.63 12.85
N GLU A 68 7.20 -22.74 11.58
CA GLU A 68 8.03 -22.93 10.40
C GLU A 68 8.96 -21.75 10.09
N LEU A 69 8.81 -20.61 10.78
CA LEU A 69 9.60 -19.40 10.59
C LEU A 69 10.37 -18.99 11.85
N THR A 70 10.48 -19.88 12.84
CA THR A 70 11.09 -19.56 14.15
C THR A 70 12.61 -19.55 14.13
N THR A 71 13.25 -20.56 13.51
CA THR A 71 14.72 -20.64 13.41
C THR A 71 15.20 -20.53 11.98
N ALA A 72 16.50 -20.23 11.81
CA ALA A 72 17.12 -20.19 10.48
C ALA A 72 16.97 -21.52 9.71
N ALA A 73 16.99 -22.66 10.40
CA ALA A 73 16.80 -23.97 9.78
C ALA A 73 15.34 -24.18 9.34
N ASP A 74 14.37 -23.73 10.16
CA ASP A 74 12.95 -23.82 9.82
C ASP A 74 12.63 -22.95 8.60
N ILE A 75 13.15 -21.71 8.59
CA ILE A 75 13.03 -20.79 7.45
C ILE A 75 13.65 -21.42 6.19
N GLU A 76 14.83 -22.04 6.29
CA GLU A 76 15.47 -22.69 5.14
C GLU A 76 14.62 -23.86 4.60
N SER A 77 14.06 -24.67 5.50
CA SER A 77 13.17 -25.78 5.17
C SER A 77 11.88 -25.28 4.50
N TYR A 78 11.26 -24.26 5.07
CA TYR A 78 10.05 -23.63 4.55
C TYR A 78 10.27 -23.02 3.16
N VAL A 79 11.35 -22.24 2.97
CA VAL A 79 11.69 -21.63 1.68
C VAL A 79 11.98 -22.70 0.62
N ARG A 80 12.65 -23.79 0.99
CA ARG A 80 12.89 -24.93 0.08
C ARG A 80 11.57 -25.57 -0.35
N HIS A 81 10.69 -25.85 0.59
CA HIS A 81 9.36 -26.38 0.31
C HIS A 81 8.55 -25.47 -0.63
N LEU A 82 8.57 -24.15 -0.41
CA LEU A 82 7.90 -23.20 -1.29
C LEU A 82 8.46 -23.22 -2.72
N ARG A 83 9.79 -23.31 -2.87
CA ARG A 83 10.45 -23.40 -4.18
C ARG A 83 10.08 -24.68 -4.91
N ASP A 84 10.10 -25.81 -4.22
CA ASP A 84 9.78 -27.11 -4.81
C ASP A 84 8.30 -27.17 -5.23
N ARG A 85 7.39 -26.63 -4.40
CA ARG A 85 5.96 -26.53 -4.71
C ARG A 85 5.67 -25.69 -5.95
N ASN A 86 6.45 -24.64 -6.17
CA ASN A 86 6.24 -23.68 -7.25
C ASN A 86 7.14 -23.94 -8.47
N ALA A 87 8.04 -24.92 -8.42
CA ALA A 87 9.06 -25.16 -9.45
C ALA A 87 8.50 -25.40 -10.87
N ALA A 88 7.27 -25.91 -10.96
CA ALA A 88 6.59 -26.19 -12.24
C ALA A 88 5.45 -25.21 -12.57
N ARG A 89 5.19 -24.21 -11.72
CA ARG A 89 4.02 -23.32 -11.83
C ARG A 89 4.41 -21.97 -12.41
N SER A 90 3.51 -21.39 -13.19
CA SER A 90 3.70 -20.03 -13.68
C SER A 90 3.40 -19.00 -12.58
N TRP A 91 3.99 -17.80 -12.67
CA TRP A 91 3.68 -16.71 -11.74
C TRP A 91 2.21 -16.32 -11.76
N ASP A 92 1.54 -16.44 -12.91
CA ASP A 92 0.11 -16.13 -13.05
C ASP A 92 -0.76 -17.14 -12.28
N GLU A 93 -0.38 -18.43 -12.27
CA GLU A 93 -1.08 -19.49 -11.54
C GLU A 93 -0.93 -19.33 -10.02
N ILE A 94 0.24 -18.90 -9.56
CA ILE A 94 0.51 -18.65 -8.13
C ILE A 94 -0.28 -17.43 -7.64
N ILE A 95 -0.31 -16.36 -8.45
CA ILE A 95 -1.05 -15.14 -8.12
C ILE A 95 -2.56 -15.39 -8.10
N ALA A 96 -3.08 -16.24 -9.00
CA ALA A 96 -4.50 -16.60 -9.03
C ALA A 96 -4.96 -17.29 -7.73
N GLU A 97 -4.22 -18.29 -7.25
CA GLU A 97 -4.54 -19.03 -6.01
C GLU A 97 -4.48 -18.12 -4.76
N SER A 98 -3.51 -17.21 -4.68
CA SER A 98 -3.35 -16.29 -3.53
C SER A 98 -4.49 -15.27 -3.35
N LYS A 99 -5.44 -15.19 -4.28
CA LYS A 99 -6.61 -14.29 -4.19
C LYS A 99 -7.83 -14.96 -3.57
N ASP A 100 -7.79 -16.27 -3.39
CA ASP A 100 -8.91 -17.06 -2.87
C ASP A 100 -8.81 -17.33 -1.34
N ASP A 101 -7.64 -17.04 -0.73
CA ASP A 101 -7.38 -17.06 0.72
C ASP A 101 -7.49 -15.65 1.36
#